data_AF-A0A9P7SPQ4-F1
#
_entry.id   AF-A0A9P7SPQ4-F1
#
_cell.length_a   1.000
_cell.length_b   1.000
_cell.length_c   1.000
_cell.angle_alpha   90.00
_cell.angle_beta   90.00
_cell.angle_gamma   90.00
#
_symmetry.space_group_name_H-M   'P 1'
#
loop_
_entity.id
_entity.type
_entity.pdbx_description
1 polymer ?
#
loop_
_entity_poly.entity_id
_entity_poly.type
_entity_poly.pdbx_seq_one_letter_code
_entity_poly.pdbx_strand_id
1 'polypeptide(L)'
;MLSPARAIALRATVRGSLLGSSLLAPLPGQVRRYTPHRQKQQQQQVTHQPGQTPDNITISWTHQHILLQHRDRQNSTLPPRRLHAATLRDECGCPTCRDESSGNKTFASVEIPPEIRIAGVRATEEGLRIQFANDVVRFEGRAHETVVPWERVERVVSASSYCSASPSASVSSSASASVAASPHGRRPNSLFHRKQALLARTGVQYWDASTLSSQIRKIDYHAFMAPSSSSSSYPPAFWDVLITLLRLGIVYLTHVPRHESSLTNIINRIANLRETFYGRTFDVRAKPRAENVAYTSGYLGLHQDLCYLAPPPMIQVLHCMDNSCEGGESLFSDGERVGRLLWPFVRGGRKSRMGVLAEHAVPYQYDKHGYYYRAERSVLRREADGSFGGVYWSPPFQGRYEQQEYGGEEEEVDLKRWIPAARVFEGLINDPGAVYQYKMQEGECVLFDNLRVLHGRNAFDAAHRGGSRWLRGGYIAAEDFLSRAAYIPGERADEHRGKGDLWTPEGAEEELRVGDWWPDVVRRVREVDEADEAVEV
;
A
#
# COMPACT_ATOMS: atom_id res chain seq x y z
N MET A 1 -63.72 21.48 -0.41
CA MET A 1 -64.24 20.69 0.74
C MET A 1 -63.06 20.36 1.65
N LEU A 2 -63.07 20.94 2.87
CA LEU A 2 -62.45 20.52 4.15
C LEU A 2 -60.96 20.08 4.13
N SER A 3 -59.99 20.92 4.51
CA SER A 3 -59.50 21.34 5.86
C SER A 3 -58.66 20.29 6.64
N PRO A 4 -57.49 20.67 7.22
CA PRO A 4 -56.62 19.82 8.04
C PRO A 4 -56.90 19.93 9.56
N ALA A 5 -56.52 18.92 10.35
CA ALA A 5 -56.52 18.91 11.83
C ALA A 5 -55.14 18.46 12.30
N ARG A 6 -54.31 19.29 12.96
CA ARG A 6 -54.32 19.87 14.34
C ARG A 6 -53.28 19.17 15.22
N ALA A 7 -52.29 19.97 15.65
CA ALA A 7 -51.29 19.66 16.65
C ALA A 7 -51.88 19.63 18.07
N ILE A 8 -51.29 18.84 18.97
CA ILE A 8 -51.40 19.01 20.42
C ILE A 8 -50.00 18.91 21.04
N ALA A 9 -49.57 20.03 21.64
CA ALA A 9 -48.42 20.17 22.50
C ALA A 9 -48.84 19.93 23.96
N LEU A 10 -47.98 19.30 24.75
CA LEU A 10 -48.12 19.20 26.21
C LEU A 10 -47.04 20.06 26.87
N ARG A 11 -47.49 21.17 27.46
CA ARG A 11 -46.75 21.98 28.44
C ARG A 11 -46.90 21.36 29.83
N ALA A 12 -45.82 21.30 30.59
CA ALA A 12 -45.86 21.28 32.04
C ALA A 12 -45.22 22.57 32.56
N THR A 13 -45.95 23.27 33.42
CA THR A 13 -45.55 24.51 34.10
C THR A 13 -45.82 24.30 35.58
N VAL A 14 -44.85 24.55 36.47
CA VAL A 14 -45.12 25.00 37.85
C VAL A 14 -44.05 26.00 38.29
N ARG A 15 -44.54 27.15 38.76
CA ARG A 15 -43.89 28.33 39.39
C ARG A 15 -43.41 27.98 40.82
N GLY A 16 -42.50 28.68 41.52
CA GLY A 16 -41.86 29.98 41.32
C GLY A 16 -41.18 30.50 42.60
N SER A 17 -40.60 31.71 42.48
CA SER A 17 -40.21 32.70 43.53
C SER A 17 -39.07 32.32 44.51
N LEU A 18 -38.28 33.23 45.09
CA LEU A 18 -37.65 34.53 44.78
C LEU A 18 -36.84 34.90 46.05
N LEU A 19 -35.71 35.59 45.87
CA LEU A 19 -34.97 36.42 46.86
C LEU A 19 -34.13 35.73 47.96
N GLY A 20 -32.88 36.18 48.10
CA GLY A 20 -32.19 36.15 49.40
C GLY A 20 -30.67 36.05 49.43
N SER A 21 -30.00 37.19 49.24
CA SER A 21 -28.75 37.58 49.91
C SER A 21 -27.39 36.95 49.54
N SER A 22 -26.54 37.85 49.04
CA SER A 22 -25.08 37.92 49.12
C SER A 22 -24.46 37.23 50.34
N LEU A 23 -23.44 36.40 50.10
CA LEU A 23 -22.20 36.32 50.89
C LEU A 23 -21.07 35.81 49.99
N LEU A 24 -20.15 36.71 49.63
CA LEU A 24 -18.83 36.39 49.08
C LEU A 24 -17.97 35.73 50.17
N ALA A 25 -17.38 34.57 49.87
CA ALA A 25 -16.19 34.06 50.54
C ALA A 25 -15.25 33.47 49.48
N PRO A 26 -13.96 33.89 49.41
CA PRO A 26 -13.02 33.36 48.45
C PRO A 26 -12.50 32.01 48.92
N LEU A 27 -12.55 30.98 48.07
CA LEU A 27 -11.83 29.73 48.31
C LEU A 27 -10.33 29.92 48.02
N PRO A 28 -9.43 29.69 48.99
CA PRO A 28 -8.01 29.56 48.72
C PRO A 28 -7.71 28.09 48.37
N GLY A 29 -6.93 27.85 47.32
CA GLY A 29 -6.41 26.50 47.09
C GLY A 29 -5.92 26.28 45.67
N GLN A 30 -4.61 26.38 45.51
CA GLN A 30 -3.83 26.02 44.32
C GLN A 30 -4.45 24.91 43.47
N VAL A 31 -4.69 25.20 42.19
CA VAL A 31 -4.77 24.15 41.16
C VAL A 31 -3.43 23.42 41.15
N ARG A 32 -3.35 22.28 41.84
CA ARG A 32 -2.24 21.34 41.69
C ARG A 32 -2.22 20.89 40.25
N ARG A 33 -1.30 21.43 39.45
CA ARG A 33 -0.87 20.81 38.19
C ARG A 33 -0.49 19.36 38.52
N TYR A 34 -1.22 18.41 37.96
CA TYR A 34 -0.83 17.01 37.99
C TYR A 34 0.42 16.86 37.13
N THR A 35 1.58 16.95 37.76
CA THR A 35 2.84 16.54 37.16
C THR A 35 2.95 15.04 37.41
N PRO A 36 2.99 14.17 36.38
CA PRO A 36 3.18 12.76 36.61
C PRO A 36 4.55 12.60 37.26
N HIS A 37 4.57 12.21 38.54
CA HIS A 37 5.78 11.75 39.19
C HIS A 37 6.25 10.51 38.42
N ARG A 38 7.22 10.70 37.54
CA ARG A 38 8.00 9.63 36.96
C ARG A 38 8.83 9.04 38.11
N GLN A 39 8.23 8.15 38.88
CA GLN A 39 9.00 7.27 39.76
C GLN A 39 10.02 6.58 38.86
N LYS A 40 11.30 6.88 39.09
CA LYS A 40 12.38 6.01 38.62
C LYS A 40 12.21 4.70 39.36
N GLN A 41 11.39 3.79 38.83
CA GLN A 41 11.49 2.38 39.18
C GLN A 41 12.93 2.01 38.82
N GLN A 42 13.73 1.72 39.84
CA GLN A 42 14.96 0.98 39.66
C GLN A 42 14.56 -0.34 39.00
N GLN A 43 14.76 -0.44 37.68
CA GLN A 43 14.67 -1.72 36.99
C GLN A 43 15.79 -2.58 37.59
N GLN A 44 15.42 -3.51 38.47
CA GLN A 44 16.28 -4.64 38.79
C GLN A 44 16.54 -5.36 37.46
N GLN A 45 17.75 -5.18 36.97
CA GLN A 45 18.22 -5.73 35.71
C GLN A 45 18.60 -7.19 35.97
N VAL A 46 17.59 -8.07 36.03
CA VAL A 46 17.83 -9.51 36.14
C VAL A 46 18.07 -10.06 34.74
N THR A 47 19.34 -10.13 34.32
CA THR A 47 19.73 -10.68 33.02
C THR A 47 19.76 -12.20 33.11
N HIS A 48 18.73 -12.87 32.62
CA HIS A 48 18.76 -14.32 32.38
C HIS A 48 19.03 -14.60 30.91
N GLN A 49 20.12 -15.33 30.61
CA GLN A 49 20.37 -15.85 29.27
C GLN A 49 19.63 -17.18 29.08
N PRO A 50 18.73 -17.30 28.09
CA PRO A 50 18.21 -18.61 27.69
C PRO A 50 19.34 -19.42 27.01
N GLY A 51 19.38 -20.74 27.20
CA GLY A 51 20.33 -21.63 26.49
C GLY A 51 20.09 -21.69 24.96
N GLN A 52 20.86 -22.52 24.24
CA GLN A 52 20.84 -22.72 22.76
C GLN A 52 20.08 -21.64 21.96
N THR A 53 20.74 -20.49 21.76
CA THR A 53 20.27 -19.39 20.93
C THR A 53 20.93 -19.44 19.55
N PRO A 54 20.36 -18.80 18.52
CA PRO A 54 21.10 -18.52 17.29
C PRO A 54 22.45 -17.87 17.62
N ASP A 55 23.54 -18.33 16.99
CA ASP A 55 24.92 -18.00 17.37
C ASP A 55 25.23 -16.50 17.36
N ASN A 56 24.42 -15.71 16.67
CA ASN A 56 24.58 -14.27 16.43
C ASN A 56 23.61 -13.37 17.22
N ILE A 57 22.75 -13.88 18.09
CA ILE A 57 21.76 -13.07 18.84
C ILE A 57 21.91 -13.27 20.35
N THR A 58 22.10 -12.18 21.08
CA THR A 58 22.01 -12.13 22.55
C THR A 58 20.57 -11.85 22.96
N ILE A 59 20.06 -12.69 23.87
CA ILE A 59 18.69 -12.62 24.38
C ILE A 59 18.76 -12.44 25.90
N SER A 60 18.07 -11.43 26.41
CA SER A 60 17.86 -11.22 27.84
C SER A 60 16.42 -10.77 28.08
N TRP A 61 15.94 -10.80 29.31
CA TRP A 61 14.57 -10.39 29.59
C TRP A 61 14.41 -9.81 30.99
N THR A 62 13.31 -9.08 31.17
CA THR A 62 12.82 -8.52 32.44
C THR A 62 11.36 -8.90 32.56
N HIS A 63 10.73 -8.63 33.71
CA HIS A 63 9.29 -8.84 33.85
C HIS A 63 8.43 -8.09 32.82
N GLN A 64 8.94 -7.04 32.17
CA GLN A 64 8.16 -6.26 31.20
C GLN A 64 8.56 -6.48 29.74
N HIS A 65 9.79 -6.94 29.47
CA HIS A 65 10.33 -6.98 28.12
C HIS A 65 11.27 -8.16 27.89
N ILE A 66 11.26 -8.71 26.68
CA ILE A 66 12.40 -9.45 26.10
C ILE A 66 13.26 -8.45 25.34
N LEU A 67 14.57 -8.53 25.53
CA LEU A 67 15.60 -7.71 24.92
C LEU A 67 16.40 -8.56 23.94
N LEU A 68 16.46 -8.13 22.68
CA LEU A 68 17.17 -8.82 21.60
C LEU A 68 18.28 -7.92 21.04
N GLN A 69 19.48 -8.47 20.90
CA GLN A 69 20.65 -7.74 20.38
C GLN A 69 21.47 -8.63 19.43
N HIS A 70 21.82 -8.10 18.25
CA HIS A 70 22.76 -8.79 17.35
C HIS A 70 24.18 -8.72 17.93
N ARG A 71 24.95 -9.81 17.88
CA ARG A 71 26.32 -9.88 18.43
C ARG A 71 27.28 -8.90 17.72
N ASP A 72 27.19 -8.77 16.40
CA ASP A 72 28.02 -7.79 15.65
C ASP A 72 27.69 -6.32 16.00
N ARG A 73 26.58 -6.08 16.71
CA ARG A 73 26.18 -4.76 17.22
C ARG A 73 26.45 -4.59 18.71
N GLN A 74 27.18 -5.50 19.37
CA GLN A 74 27.54 -5.37 20.78
C GLN A 74 28.43 -4.13 21.05
N ASN A 75 29.21 -3.70 20.06
CA ASN A 75 29.98 -2.44 20.12
C ASN A 75 29.24 -1.23 19.50
N SER A 76 27.98 -1.38 19.08
CA SER A 76 27.20 -0.25 18.54
C SER A 76 26.49 0.49 19.68
N THR A 77 26.32 1.80 19.54
CA THR A 77 25.57 2.65 20.47
C THR A 77 24.04 2.43 20.41
N LEU A 78 23.56 1.53 19.54
CA LEU A 78 22.13 1.29 19.35
C LEU A 78 21.56 0.40 20.47
N PRO A 79 20.42 0.78 21.08
CA PRO A 79 19.81 0.00 22.15
C PRO A 79 19.27 -1.34 21.66
N PRO A 80 19.20 -2.37 22.53
CA PRO A 80 18.57 -3.64 22.19
C PRO A 80 17.11 -3.46 21.82
N ARG A 81 16.62 -4.28 20.88
CA ARG A 81 15.21 -4.31 20.49
C ARG A 81 14.38 -4.90 21.62
N ARG A 82 13.19 -4.33 21.86
CA ARG A 82 12.31 -4.69 22.97
C ARG A 82 11.03 -5.34 22.46
N LEU A 83 10.68 -6.51 23.00
CA LEU A 83 9.38 -7.14 22.83
C LEU A 83 8.63 -7.04 24.15
N HIS A 84 7.47 -6.38 24.16
CA HIS A 84 6.71 -6.08 25.37
C HIS A 84 5.85 -7.27 25.83
N ALA A 85 5.76 -7.49 27.14
CA ALA A 85 5.03 -8.61 27.74
C ALA A 85 3.56 -8.70 27.26
N ALA A 86 2.82 -7.58 27.32
CA ALA A 86 1.43 -7.53 26.87
C ALA A 86 1.28 -7.88 25.38
N THR A 87 2.14 -7.34 24.52
CA THR A 87 2.11 -7.64 23.07
C THR A 87 2.40 -9.10 22.79
N LEU A 88 3.45 -9.65 23.42
CA LEU A 88 3.81 -11.05 23.31
C LEU A 88 2.64 -11.95 23.76
N ARG A 89 2.03 -11.62 24.89
CA ARG A 89 0.88 -12.34 25.43
C ARG A 89 -0.33 -12.30 24.49
N ASP A 90 -0.59 -11.15 23.87
CA ASP A 90 -1.71 -10.96 22.94
C ASP A 90 -1.59 -11.82 21.68
N GLU A 91 -0.35 -12.14 21.30
CA GLU A 91 -0.03 -12.93 20.12
C GLU A 91 0.03 -14.43 20.38
N CYS A 92 -0.26 -14.89 21.60
CA CYS A 92 -0.20 -16.29 21.99
C CYS A 92 -0.92 -17.19 20.96
N GLY A 93 -0.16 -18.16 20.43
CA GLY A 93 -0.60 -19.05 19.36
C GLY A 93 -1.16 -20.40 19.82
N CYS A 94 -1.22 -20.64 21.13
CA CYS A 94 -1.55 -21.96 21.68
C CYS A 94 -3.05 -22.31 21.55
N PRO A 95 -3.43 -23.59 21.61
CA PRO A 95 -4.83 -24.04 21.53
C PRO A 95 -5.76 -23.49 22.63
N THR A 96 -5.22 -23.01 23.75
CA THR A 96 -6.04 -22.35 24.79
C THR A 96 -6.41 -20.91 24.40
N CYS A 97 -5.50 -20.22 23.71
CA CYS A 97 -5.64 -18.81 23.34
C CYS A 97 -6.23 -18.61 21.95
N ARG A 98 -6.25 -19.67 21.13
CA ARG A 98 -6.80 -19.67 19.77
C ARG A 98 -7.69 -20.88 19.55
N ASP A 99 -8.78 -20.66 18.84
CA ASP A 99 -9.63 -21.75 18.37
C ASP A 99 -8.84 -22.63 17.41
N GLU A 100 -8.85 -23.95 17.63
CA GLU A 100 -8.02 -24.91 16.85
C GLU A 100 -8.45 -24.97 15.38
N SER A 101 -9.73 -24.78 15.09
CA SER A 101 -10.28 -24.92 13.74
C SER A 101 -9.99 -23.70 12.86
N SER A 102 -10.21 -22.50 13.40
CA SER A 102 -10.11 -21.23 12.67
C SER A 102 -8.78 -20.52 12.87
N GLY A 103 -8.05 -20.86 13.95
CA GLY A 103 -6.85 -20.15 14.39
C GLY A 103 -7.14 -18.76 14.96
N ASN A 104 -8.42 -18.38 15.15
CA ASN A 104 -8.80 -17.07 15.67
C ASN A 104 -8.57 -16.97 17.18
N LYS A 105 -8.20 -15.77 17.65
CA LYS A 105 -7.98 -15.50 19.08
C LYS A 105 -9.30 -15.67 19.84
N THR A 106 -9.27 -16.34 20.99
CA THR A 106 -10.48 -16.60 21.78
C THR A 106 -10.79 -15.48 22.77
N PHE A 107 -9.83 -14.59 23.05
CA PHE A 107 -9.95 -13.49 24.02
C PHE A 107 -9.81 -12.13 23.32
N ALA A 108 -10.17 -11.04 23.98
CA ALA A 108 -9.91 -9.66 23.54
C ALA A 108 -8.63 -9.12 24.19
N SER A 109 -7.89 -8.24 23.50
CA SER A 109 -6.61 -7.71 24.02
C SER A 109 -6.78 -6.95 25.34
N VAL A 110 -7.95 -6.34 25.56
CA VAL A 110 -8.29 -5.62 26.80
C VAL A 110 -8.46 -6.54 28.02
N GLU A 111 -8.57 -7.85 27.81
CA GLU A 111 -8.60 -8.81 28.92
C GLU A 111 -7.21 -9.06 29.51
N ILE A 112 -6.12 -8.68 28.82
CA ILE A 112 -4.76 -8.78 29.34
C ILE A 112 -4.60 -7.72 30.45
N PRO A 113 -4.30 -8.13 31.70
CA PRO A 113 -4.11 -7.18 32.79
C PRO A 113 -2.94 -6.22 32.51
N PRO A 114 -3.05 -4.92 32.83
CA PRO A 114 -1.92 -3.98 32.70
C PRO A 114 -0.67 -4.42 33.48
N GLU A 115 -0.85 -5.21 34.54
CA GLU A 115 0.18 -5.74 35.41
C GLU A 115 0.77 -7.08 34.93
N ILE A 116 0.43 -7.53 33.70
CA ILE A 116 1.00 -8.72 33.06
C ILE A 116 2.54 -8.68 33.10
N ARG A 117 3.15 -9.80 33.48
CA ARG A 117 4.61 -9.92 33.59
C ARG A 117 5.12 -11.18 32.93
N ILE A 118 6.30 -11.09 32.34
CA ILE A 118 7.08 -12.26 31.95
C ILE A 118 7.53 -12.96 33.24
N ALA A 119 7.13 -14.22 33.38
CA ALA A 119 7.47 -15.09 34.51
C ALA A 119 8.65 -16.00 34.18
N GLY A 120 8.77 -16.42 32.92
CA GLY A 120 9.86 -17.27 32.46
C GLY A 120 10.01 -17.25 30.95
N VAL A 121 11.26 -17.42 30.50
CA VAL A 121 11.62 -17.54 29.08
C VAL A 121 12.57 -18.71 28.93
N ARG A 122 12.31 -19.58 27.95
CA ARG A 122 13.25 -20.64 27.56
C ARG A 122 13.38 -20.73 26.05
N ALA A 123 14.58 -21.03 25.57
CA ALA A 123 14.81 -21.37 24.18
C ALA A 123 14.41 -22.83 23.91
N THR A 124 13.88 -23.07 22.72
CA THR A 124 13.56 -24.38 22.17
C THR A 124 13.91 -24.40 20.68
N GLU A 125 13.84 -25.57 20.04
CA GLU A 125 14.07 -25.68 18.60
C GLU A 125 13.11 -24.80 17.78
N GLU A 126 11.87 -24.62 18.23
CA GLU A 126 10.85 -23.82 17.54
C GLU A 126 11.01 -22.31 17.73
N GLY A 127 11.69 -21.88 18.80
CA GLY A 127 11.77 -20.47 19.20
C GLY A 127 11.82 -20.26 20.71
N LEU A 128 11.50 -19.03 21.14
CA LEU A 128 11.40 -18.68 22.56
C LEU A 128 10.01 -19.02 23.11
N ARG A 129 9.95 -19.83 24.16
CA ARG A 129 8.73 -20.11 24.92
C ARG A 129 8.65 -19.20 26.14
N ILE A 130 7.51 -18.55 26.31
CA ILE A 130 7.29 -17.50 27.28
C ILE A 130 6.10 -17.84 28.16
N GLN A 131 6.32 -17.79 29.47
CA GLN A 131 5.30 -17.91 30.51
C GLN A 131 5.02 -16.53 31.11
N PHE A 132 3.76 -16.30 31.49
CA PHE A 132 3.32 -15.04 32.07
C PHE A 132 2.76 -15.22 33.49
N ALA A 133 2.91 -14.17 34.30
CA ALA A 133 2.25 -13.98 35.58
C ALA A 133 1.28 -12.80 35.49
N ASN A 134 0.24 -12.80 36.34
CA ASN A 134 -0.89 -11.86 36.25
C ASN A 134 -1.58 -11.93 34.88
N ASP A 135 -1.86 -13.15 34.42
CA ASP A 135 -2.48 -13.41 33.13
C ASP A 135 -3.98 -13.09 33.17
N VAL A 136 -4.63 -13.15 32.01
CA VAL A 136 -6.08 -13.09 31.85
C VAL A 136 -6.74 -14.12 32.76
N VAL A 137 -7.62 -13.63 33.65
CA VAL A 137 -8.24 -14.40 34.76
C VAL A 137 -8.83 -15.74 34.30
N ARG A 138 -9.48 -15.79 33.15
CA ARG A 138 -10.14 -17.02 32.65
C ARG A 138 -9.18 -18.14 32.21
N PHE A 139 -7.89 -17.83 32.07
CA PHE A 139 -6.84 -18.82 31.78
C PHE A 139 -6.02 -19.17 33.03
N GLU A 140 -6.37 -18.63 34.20
CA GLU A 140 -5.76 -19.04 35.48
C GLU A 140 -5.89 -20.56 35.67
N GLY A 141 -4.80 -21.18 36.12
CA GLY A 141 -4.73 -22.64 36.30
C GLY A 141 -4.63 -23.45 35.01
N ARG A 142 -4.66 -22.84 33.82
CA ARG A 142 -4.40 -23.53 32.54
C ARG A 142 -2.96 -23.31 32.11
N ALA A 143 -2.21 -24.39 31.96
CA ALA A 143 -0.84 -24.32 31.45
C ALA A 143 -0.86 -23.90 29.98
N HIS A 144 -0.32 -22.72 29.68
CA HIS A 144 -0.20 -22.23 28.31
C HIS A 144 1.03 -21.32 28.15
N GLU A 145 1.56 -21.24 26.94
CA GLU A 145 2.80 -20.52 26.65
C GLU A 145 2.75 -19.85 25.28
N THR A 146 3.36 -18.68 25.19
CA THR A 146 3.57 -18.02 23.90
C THR A 146 4.88 -18.49 23.30
N VAL A 147 4.85 -18.91 22.03
CA VAL A 147 6.05 -19.22 21.24
C VAL A 147 6.35 -18.03 20.33
N VAL A 148 7.56 -17.48 20.41
CA VAL A 148 8.11 -16.51 19.47
C VAL A 148 9.09 -17.26 18.56
N PRO A 149 8.72 -17.54 17.29
CA PRO A 149 9.57 -18.31 16.39
C PRO A 149 10.91 -17.64 16.11
N TRP A 150 11.96 -18.42 15.84
CA TRP A 150 13.29 -17.89 15.54
C TRP A 150 13.30 -16.91 14.36
N GLU A 151 12.56 -17.21 13.29
CA GLU A 151 12.41 -16.30 12.14
C GLU A 151 11.92 -14.90 12.56
N ARG A 152 11.00 -14.84 13.54
CA ARG A 152 10.52 -13.56 14.06
C ARG A 152 11.59 -12.85 14.89
N VAL A 153 12.32 -13.59 15.72
CA VAL A 153 13.43 -13.06 16.51
C VAL A 153 14.47 -12.42 15.59
N GLU A 154 14.89 -13.15 14.55
CA GLU A 154 15.82 -12.69 13.53
C GLU A 154 15.30 -11.45 12.81
N ARG A 155 14.04 -11.47 12.33
CA ARG A 155 13.43 -10.32 11.66
C ARG A 155 13.38 -9.07 12.54
N VAL A 156 13.08 -9.20 13.83
CA VAL A 156 13.06 -8.06 14.77
C VAL A 156 14.46 -7.47 14.96
N VAL A 157 15.48 -8.32 15.00
CA VAL A 157 16.88 -7.90 15.16
C VAL A 157 17.43 -7.30 13.87
N SER A 158 17.08 -7.87 12.71
CA SER A 158 17.50 -7.42 11.39
C SER A 158 16.72 -6.21 10.87
N ALA A 159 15.55 -5.90 11.44
CA ALA A 159 14.79 -4.71 11.07
C ALA A 159 15.65 -3.46 11.29
N SER A 160 15.98 -2.78 10.19
CA SER A 160 16.58 -1.45 10.21
C SER A 160 15.68 -0.50 11.03
N SER A 161 16.25 0.53 11.64
CA SER A 161 15.64 1.45 12.62
C SER A 161 14.50 2.33 12.06
N TYR A 162 13.49 1.73 11.43
CA TYR A 162 12.32 2.41 10.89
C TYR A 162 11.18 2.62 11.89
N CYS A 163 11.32 2.17 13.15
CA CYS A 163 10.27 2.34 14.16
C CYS A 163 10.65 3.23 15.34
N SER A 164 11.73 4.00 15.26
CA SER A 164 11.99 5.06 16.26
C SER A 164 13.00 6.09 15.77
N ALA A 165 12.50 7.33 15.64
CA ALA A 165 13.20 8.61 15.70
C ALA A 165 13.73 9.25 14.39
N SER A 166 13.53 10.58 14.41
CA SER A 166 13.94 11.71 13.58
C SER A 166 15.30 11.64 12.85
N PRO A 167 15.49 12.50 11.82
CA PRO A 167 16.46 12.28 10.75
C PRO A 167 17.83 12.83 11.10
N SER A 168 18.86 12.00 11.03
CA SER A 168 20.18 12.40 10.54
C SER A 168 21.14 11.22 10.53
N ALA A 169 21.88 11.10 9.43
CA ALA A 169 23.15 10.42 9.21
C ALA A 169 23.08 9.22 8.26
N SER A 170 23.60 9.50 7.06
CA SER A 170 24.17 8.58 6.08
C SER A 170 25.11 7.56 6.72
N VAL A 171 25.22 6.36 6.13
CA VAL A 171 26.50 5.76 5.65
C VAL A 171 26.32 4.29 5.20
N SER A 172 26.96 4.02 4.06
CA SER A 172 27.49 2.81 3.39
C SER A 172 27.07 1.38 3.78
N SER A 173 26.82 0.64 2.69
CA SER A 173 26.59 -0.81 2.55
C SER A 173 27.77 -1.72 2.91
N SER A 174 27.48 -2.86 3.53
CA SER A 174 27.79 -4.22 3.02
C SER A 174 27.64 -5.25 4.14
N ALA A 175 26.73 -6.20 3.98
CA ALA A 175 26.79 -7.54 4.62
C ALA A 175 25.71 -8.45 4.01
N SER A 176 26.17 -9.42 3.23
CA SER A 176 25.41 -10.50 2.63
C SER A 176 25.04 -11.56 3.66
N ALA A 177 23.77 -11.97 3.72
CA ALA A 177 23.33 -13.13 4.51
C ALA A 177 22.28 -13.94 3.72
N SER A 178 22.64 -15.19 3.40
CA SER A 178 21.77 -16.18 2.77
C SER A 178 20.80 -16.77 3.79
N VAL A 179 19.50 -16.60 3.58
CA VAL A 179 18.44 -17.18 4.42
C VAL A 179 17.84 -18.40 3.72
N ALA A 180 17.94 -19.56 4.35
CA ALA A 180 17.35 -20.81 3.89
C ALA A 180 15.82 -20.82 4.09
N ALA A 181 15.10 -21.26 3.06
CA ALA A 181 13.65 -21.35 3.03
C ALA A 181 13.12 -22.43 4.00
N SER A 182 12.12 -22.08 4.83
CA SER A 182 11.39 -23.03 5.67
C SER A 182 10.06 -23.45 5.01
N PRO A 183 9.57 -24.71 5.19
CA PRO A 183 8.54 -25.30 4.33
C PRO A 183 7.08 -24.89 4.67
N HIS A 184 6.85 -24.00 5.63
CA HIS A 184 5.51 -23.72 6.14
C HIS A 184 5.19 -22.22 6.12
N GLY A 185 4.59 -21.78 5.02
CA GLY A 185 4.14 -20.40 4.82
C GLY A 185 3.25 -19.89 5.96
N ARG A 186 3.74 -18.90 6.71
CA ARG A 186 2.94 -18.09 7.63
C ARG A 186 3.17 -16.58 7.41
N ARG A 187 2.09 -15.85 7.65
CA ARG A 187 1.69 -14.57 7.04
C ARG A 187 2.29 -13.30 7.68
N PRO A 188 2.47 -12.19 6.94
CA PRO A 188 2.60 -10.85 7.51
C PRO A 188 1.23 -10.25 7.90
N ASN A 189 1.13 -9.72 9.12
CA ASN A 189 -0.04 -9.02 9.68
C ASN A 189 0.05 -7.50 9.44
N SER A 190 -0.25 -7.05 8.22
CA SER A 190 -0.98 -5.82 7.85
C SER A 190 -1.04 -5.76 6.31
N LEU A 191 -2.09 -5.19 5.71
CA LEU A 191 -2.18 -5.06 4.25
C LEU A 191 -1.02 -4.23 3.66
N PHE A 192 -0.60 -3.19 4.38
CA PHE A 192 0.50 -2.29 3.99
C PHE A 192 1.88 -2.97 4.07
N HIS A 193 2.13 -3.78 5.11
CA HIS A 193 3.34 -4.61 5.17
C HIS A 193 3.29 -5.79 4.18
N ARG A 194 2.10 -6.21 3.73
CA ARG A 194 1.97 -7.36 2.82
C ARG A 194 2.50 -7.05 1.42
N LYS A 195 2.14 -5.92 0.81
CA LYS A 195 2.71 -5.54 -0.51
C LYS A 195 4.23 -5.43 -0.40
N GLN A 196 4.74 -4.70 0.59
CA GLN A 196 6.18 -4.49 0.73
C GLN A 196 6.96 -5.80 1.02
N ALA A 197 6.44 -6.69 1.86
CA ALA A 197 7.05 -8.00 2.10
C ALA A 197 7.06 -8.89 0.84
N LEU A 198 6.02 -8.79 0.01
CA LEU A 198 5.98 -9.48 -1.28
C LEU A 198 7.02 -8.90 -2.24
N LEU A 199 7.06 -7.58 -2.39
CA LEU A 199 8.02 -6.89 -3.26
C LEU A 199 9.47 -7.16 -2.82
N ALA A 200 9.76 -7.18 -1.52
CA ALA A 200 11.07 -7.55 -1.01
C ALA A 200 11.51 -8.96 -1.46
N ARG A 201 10.57 -9.92 -1.45
CA ARG A 201 10.81 -11.31 -1.86
C ARG A 201 10.89 -11.47 -3.37
N THR A 202 9.96 -10.90 -4.14
CA THR A 202 9.91 -11.06 -5.59
C THR A 202 10.89 -10.14 -6.32
N GLY A 203 11.39 -9.10 -5.66
CA GLY A 203 12.04 -7.96 -6.28
C GLY A 203 11.05 -7.04 -6.99
N VAL A 204 11.53 -5.84 -7.34
CA VAL A 204 10.83 -4.87 -8.19
C VAL A 204 11.82 -4.36 -9.22
N GLN A 205 11.37 -4.25 -10.48
CA GLN A 205 12.12 -3.60 -11.54
C GLN A 205 11.32 -2.38 -11.97
N TYR A 206 11.81 -1.19 -11.64
CA TYR A 206 11.30 0.06 -12.22
C TYR A 206 11.81 0.16 -13.65
N TRP A 207 10.97 0.64 -14.57
CA TRP A 207 11.28 0.57 -16.00
C TRP A 207 10.96 1.85 -16.75
N ASP A 208 11.73 2.08 -17.80
CA ASP A 208 11.41 2.94 -18.92
C ASP A 208 11.00 2.07 -20.13
N ALA A 209 10.74 2.69 -21.28
CA ALA A 209 10.27 1.98 -22.48
C ALA A 209 11.27 0.92 -22.96
N SER A 210 12.58 1.22 -22.90
CA SER A 210 13.64 0.29 -23.30
C SER A 210 13.69 -0.92 -22.38
N THR A 211 13.73 -0.65 -21.06
CA THR A 211 13.75 -1.70 -20.03
C THR A 211 12.53 -2.61 -20.17
N LEU A 212 11.33 -2.04 -20.24
CA LEU A 212 10.12 -2.83 -20.35
C LEU A 212 10.07 -3.63 -21.66
N SER A 213 10.46 -3.03 -22.80
CA SER A 213 10.48 -3.74 -24.09
C SER A 213 11.36 -4.99 -24.06
N SER A 214 12.47 -4.96 -23.33
CA SER A 214 13.39 -6.10 -23.20
C SER A 214 12.92 -7.18 -22.21
N GLN A 215 12.05 -6.83 -21.26
CA GLN A 215 11.66 -7.71 -20.15
C GLN A 215 10.18 -8.11 -20.15
N ILE A 216 9.34 -7.47 -20.97
CA ILE A 216 7.89 -7.72 -20.99
C ILE A 216 7.62 -9.19 -21.29
N ARG A 217 6.84 -9.83 -20.42
CA ARG A 217 6.51 -11.24 -20.56
C ARG A 217 5.15 -11.40 -21.22
N LYS A 218 5.11 -12.29 -22.20
CA LYS A 218 3.91 -12.82 -22.83
C LYS A 218 3.77 -14.28 -22.44
N ILE A 219 2.77 -14.61 -21.64
CA ILE A 219 2.56 -15.94 -21.07
C ILE A 219 1.35 -16.57 -21.76
N ASP A 220 1.47 -17.83 -22.15
CA ASP A 220 0.36 -18.53 -22.80
C ASP A 220 -0.85 -18.71 -21.86
N TYR A 221 -2.04 -18.38 -22.35
CA TYR A 221 -3.30 -18.50 -21.60
C TYR A 221 -3.57 -19.93 -21.13
N HIS A 222 -3.32 -20.94 -21.96
CA HIS A 222 -3.59 -22.34 -21.60
C HIS A 222 -2.61 -22.83 -20.54
N ALA A 223 -1.34 -22.41 -20.60
CA ALA A 223 -0.38 -22.68 -19.54
C ALA A 223 -0.77 -22.01 -18.21
N PHE A 224 -1.24 -20.76 -18.25
CA PHE A 224 -1.76 -20.03 -17.09
C PHE A 224 -3.01 -20.70 -16.48
N MET A 225 -3.92 -21.16 -17.33
CA MET A 225 -5.18 -21.80 -16.93
C MET A 225 -5.06 -23.30 -16.66
N ALA A 226 -3.87 -23.89 -16.84
CA ALA A 226 -3.66 -25.31 -16.63
C ALA A 226 -4.12 -25.76 -15.23
N PRO A 227 -4.68 -26.97 -15.12
CA PRO A 227 -5.15 -27.48 -13.84
C PRO A 227 -4.00 -27.61 -12.86
N SER A 228 -4.31 -27.42 -11.59
CA SER A 228 -3.36 -27.64 -10.50
C SER A 228 -3.06 -29.14 -10.40
N SER A 229 -1.78 -29.53 -10.41
CA SER A 229 -1.34 -30.93 -10.41
C SER A 229 -1.64 -31.67 -9.10
N SER A 230 -1.98 -30.93 -8.04
CA SER A 230 -2.55 -31.40 -6.77
C SER A 230 -3.38 -30.27 -6.12
N SER A 231 -4.10 -30.58 -5.03
CA SER A 231 -4.98 -29.66 -4.27
C SER A 231 -4.32 -28.33 -3.84
N SER A 232 -3.00 -28.19 -3.95
CA SER A 232 -2.27 -27.07 -3.33
C SER A 232 -1.20 -26.40 -4.21
N SER A 233 -1.00 -26.79 -5.47
CA SER A 233 0.02 -26.15 -6.32
C SER A 233 -0.52 -25.73 -7.68
N TYR A 234 -0.53 -24.41 -7.92
CA TYR A 234 -0.81 -23.82 -9.23
C TYR A 234 0.35 -24.08 -10.21
N PRO A 235 0.10 -24.10 -11.53
CA PRO A 235 1.17 -24.29 -12.52
C PRO A 235 2.20 -23.16 -12.47
N PRO A 236 3.45 -23.37 -12.93
CA PRO A 236 4.49 -22.34 -12.95
C PRO A 236 4.06 -21.05 -13.65
N ALA A 237 3.38 -21.17 -14.79
CA ALA A 237 2.86 -20.03 -15.56
C ALA A 237 1.87 -19.16 -14.76
N PHE A 238 1.12 -19.74 -13.82
CA PHE A 238 0.26 -18.97 -12.92
C PHE A 238 1.07 -18.08 -12.00
N TRP A 239 2.09 -18.63 -11.33
CA TRP A 239 2.94 -17.85 -10.45
C TRP A 239 3.77 -16.82 -11.21
N ASP A 240 4.21 -17.17 -12.42
CA ASP A 240 4.92 -16.26 -13.32
C ASP A 240 4.11 -14.99 -13.61
N VAL A 241 2.80 -15.09 -13.87
CA VAL A 241 1.92 -13.92 -14.05
C VAL A 241 1.92 -13.04 -12.80
N LEU A 242 1.71 -13.62 -11.62
CA LEU A 242 1.64 -12.86 -10.36
C LEU A 242 2.98 -12.21 -10.00
N ILE A 243 4.08 -12.93 -10.18
CA ILE A 243 5.43 -12.42 -9.93
C ILE A 243 5.77 -11.31 -10.94
N THR A 244 5.39 -11.46 -12.21
CA THR A 244 5.60 -10.41 -13.23
C THR A 244 4.79 -9.16 -12.91
N LEU A 245 3.54 -9.31 -12.46
CA LEU A 245 2.73 -8.18 -11.98
C LEU A 245 3.36 -7.47 -10.77
N LEU A 246 3.94 -8.19 -9.82
CA LEU A 246 4.64 -7.57 -8.69
C LEU A 246 5.94 -6.87 -9.12
N ARG A 247 6.73 -7.52 -9.99
CA ARG A 247 8.04 -7.03 -10.42
C ARG A 247 7.95 -5.85 -11.39
N LEU A 248 7.20 -6.02 -12.47
CA LEU A 248 7.07 -5.05 -13.55
C LEU A 248 5.76 -4.24 -13.49
N GLY A 249 4.75 -4.68 -12.75
CA GLY A 249 3.45 -4.00 -12.78
C GLY A 249 2.63 -4.27 -14.04
N ILE A 250 3.12 -5.07 -14.99
CA ILE A 250 2.44 -5.36 -16.27
C ILE A 250 2.86 -6.71 -16.83
N VAL A 251 1.92 -7.46 -17.41
CA VAL A 251 2.15 -8.74 -18.09
C VAL A 251 1.09 -8.96 -19.16
N TYR A 252 1.43 -9.68 -20.22
CA TYR A 252 0.48 -10.11 -21.25
C TYR A 252 0.21 -11.60 -21.16
N LEU A 253 -1.04 -11.98 -21.40
CA LEU A 253 -1.44 -13.32 -21.79
C LEU A 253 -1.66 -13.38 -23.30
N THR A 254 -1.21 -14.45 -23.95
CA THR A 254 -1.44 -14.72 -25.38
C THR A 254 -2.37 -15.92 -25.57
N HIS A 255 -2.96 -16.04 -26.77
CA HIS A 255 -3.90 -17.12 -27.12
C HIS A 255 -5.10 -17.20 -26.18
N VAL A 256 -5.55 -16.06 -25.65
CA VAL A 256 -6.78 -15.98 -24.87
C VAL A 256 -7.96 -16.19 -25.82
N PRO A 257 -8.87 -17.15 -25.55
CA PRO A 257 -9.99 -17.41 -26.44
C PRO A 257 -10.88 -16.17 -26.57
N ARG A 258 -11.33 -15.88 -27.79
CA ARG A 258 -12.33 -14.84 -28.09
C ARG A 258 -13.72 -15.26 -27.61
N HIS A 259 -13.88 -15.34 -26.29
CA HIS A 259 -15.11 -15.71 -25.59
C HIS A 259 -15.35 -14.76 -24.43
N GLU A 260 -16.62 -14.45 -24.16
CA GLU A 260 -16.99 -13.46 -23.13
C GLU A 260 -16.52 -13.84 -21.73
N SER A 261 -16.53 -15.14 -21.41
CA SER A 261 -16.11 -15.64 -20.11
C SER A 261 -14.59 -15.66 -19.91
N SER A 262 -13.79 -15.48 -20.97
CA SER A 262 -12.31 -15.57 -20.87
C SER A 262 -11.76 -14.57 -19.86
N LEU A 263 -12.27 -13.33 -19.89
CA LEU A 263 -11.88 -12.28 -18.94
C LEU A 263 -12.21 -12.67 -17.50
N THR A 264 -13.44 -13.13 -17.25
CA THR A 264 -13.87 -13.55 -15.90
C THR A 264 -13.10 -14.79 -15.43
N ASN A 265 -12.74 -15.70 -16.33
CA ASN A 265 -11.95 -16.89 -16.02
C ASN A 265 -10.53 -16.50 -15.59
N ILE A 266 -9.88 -15.57 -16.30
CA ILE A 266 -8.55 -15.04 -15.94
C ILE A 266 -8.60 -14.41 -14.55
N ILE A 267 -9.57 -13.50 -14.33
CA ILE A 267 -9.72 -12.79 -13.05
C ILE A 267 -9.96 -13.79 -11.92
N ASN A 268 -10.97 -14.66 -12.05
CA ASN A 268 -11.35 -15.65 -11.02
C ASN A 268 -10.27 -16.72 -10.78
N ARG A 269 -9.38 -16.95 -11.74
CA ARG A 269 -8.21 -17.82 -11.53
C ARG A 269 -7.24 -17.20 -10.52
N ILE A 270 -7.08 -15.88 -10.53
CA ILE A 270 -6.22 -15.13 -9.60
C ILE A 270 -6.96 -14.89 -8.27
N ALA A 271 -8.12 -14.24 -8.34
CA ALA A 271 -8.77 -13.57 -7.21
C ALA A 271 -10.26 -13.27 -7.53
N ASN A 272 -10.97 -12.64 -6.60
CA ASN A 272 -12.35 -12.22 -6.88
C ASN A 272 -12.39 -11.10 -7.92
N LEU A 273 -13.39 -11.18 -8.80
CA LEU A 273 -13.75 -10.06 -9.67
C LEU A 273 -14.28 -8.90 -8.84
N ARG A 274 -13.68 -7.72 -9.01
CA ARG A 274 -14.16 -6.50 -8.40
C ARG A 274 -15.24 -5.87 -9.27
N GLU A 275 -16.49 -6.02 -8.83
CA GLU A 275 -17.64 -5.38 -9.47
C GLU A 275 -17.63 -3.87 -9.19
N THR A 276 -18.03 -3.10 -10.20
CA THR A 276 -18.13 -1.63 -10.13
C THR A 276 -19.46 -1.18 -10.73
N PHE A 277 -19.73 0.13 -10.75
CA PHE A 277 -20.89 0.66 -11.46
C PHE A 277 -20.85 0.46 -12.99
N TYR A 278 -19.70 0.10 -13.56
CA TYR A 278 -19.59 -0.39 -14.94
C TYR A 278 -20.03 -1.88 -15.09
N GLY A 279 -20.42 -2.53 -13.99
CA GLY A 279 -20.77 -3.94 -13.90
C GLY A 279 -19.58 -4.82 -13.55
N ARG A 280 -19.77 -6.13 -13.78
CA ARG A 280 -18.73 -7.16 -13.57
C ARG A 280 -17.62 -7.07 -14.59
N THR A 281 -17.98 -6.82 -15.85
CA THR A 281 -17.05 -6.59 -16.96
C THR A 281 -17.61 -5.46 -17.81
N PHE A 282 -16.76 -4.76 -18.55
CA PHE A 282 -17.17 -3.67 -19.43
C PHE A 282 -16.56 -3.80 -20.82
N ASP A 283 -17.26 -3.31 -21.82
CA ASP A 283 -16.81 -3.32 -23.22
C ASP A 283 -16.28 -1.95 -23.63
N VAL A 284 -15.04 -1.92 -24.09
CA VAL A 284 -14.39 -0.75 -24.68
C VAL A 284 -14.52 -0.84 -26.20
N ARG A 285 -15.59 -0.23 -26.72
CA ARG A 285 -15.85 -0.05 -28.14
C ARG A 285 -16.11 1.43 -28.41
N ALA A 286 -15.76 1.91 -29.60
CA ALA A 286 -16.16 3.26 -30.01
C ALA A 286 -17.69 3.31 -30.13
N LYS A 287 -18.35 4.24 -29.43
CA LYS A 287 -19.81 4.44 -29.48
C LYS A 287 -20.13 5.88 -29.91
N PRO A 288 -21.16 6.10 -30.74
CA PRO A 288 -21.71 7.45 -30.94
C PRO A 288 -22.22 8.01 -29.59
N ARG A 289 -21.83 9.25 -29.23
CA ARG A 289 -22.19 9.92 -27.96
C ARG A 289 -21.79 9.17 -26.69
N ALA A 290 -20.51 8.83 -26.59
CA ALA A 290 -19.92 8.12 -25.46
C ALA A 290 -20.06 8.83 -24.09
N GLU A 291 -20.46 8.08 -23.09
CA GLU A 291 -20.60 8.46 -21.67
C GLU A 291 -19.26 8.57 -20.94
N ASN A 292 -18.23 7.88 -21.43
CA ASN A 292 -16.87 7.88 -20.91
C ASN A 292 -15.88 8.08 -22.07
N VAL A 293 -14.81 8.86 -21.84
CA VAL A 293 -13.76 9.11 -22.83
C VAL A 293 -13.14 7.80 -23.36
N ALA A 294 -13.11 6.74 -22.56
CA ALA A 294 -12.68 5.40 -22.96
C ALA A 294 -13.47 4.84 -24.17
N TYR A 295 -14.73 5.24 -24.35
CA TYR A 295 -15.61 4.79 -25.44
C TYR A 295 -15.62 5.74 -26.65
N THR A 296 -14.73 6.73 -26.68
CA THR A 296 -14.50 7.58 -27.87
C THR A 296 -13.43 6.94 -28.78
N SER A 297 -13.11 7.54 -29.93
CA SER A 297 -11.97 7.13 -30.78
C SER A 297 -10.73 8.03 -30.64
N GLY A 298 -10.82 9.07 -29.79
CA GLY A 298 -9.75 10.02 -29.58
C GLY A 298 -8.60 9.47 -28.74
N TYR A 299 -7.51 10.23 -28.74
CA TYR A 299 -6.38 10.06 -27.83
C TYR A 299 -6.87 10.09 -26.38
N LEU A 300 -6.37 9.17 -25.58
CA LEU A 300 -6.61 9.14 -24.14
C LEU A 300 -5.24 9.15 -23.45
N GLY A 301 -4.94 10.27 -22.79
CA GLY A 301 -3.67 10.48 -22.10
C GLY A 301 -3.44 9.48 -20.97
N LEU A 302 -2.20 9.38 -20.54
CA LEU A 302 -1.80 8.49 -19.44
C LEU A 302 -2.62 8.79 -18.17
N HIS A 303 -3.26 7.76 -17.64
CA HIS A 303 -4.11 7.84 -16.45
C HIS A 303 -4.14 6.51 -15.68
N GLN A 304 -4.77 6.55 -14.51
CA GLN A 304 -5.12 5.40 -13.69
C GLN A 304 -6.64 5.33 -13.56
N ASP A 305 -7.18 4.14 -13.65
CA ASP A 305 -8.61 3.94 -13.65
C ASP A 305 -9.23 4.11 -12.26
N LEU A 306 -10.41 4.71 -12.25
CA LEU A 306 -11.29 4.81 -11.08
C LEU A 306 -10.63 5.46 -9.85
N CYS A 307 -9.78 6.47 -10.05
CA CYS A 307 -9.18 7.24 -8.94
C CYS A 307 -10.23 7.88 -8.01
N TYR A 308 -11.48 8.04 -8.45
CA TYR A 308 -12.63 8.49 -7.66
C TYR A 308 -13.24 7.42 -6.73
N LEU A 309 -12.81 6.15 -6.78
CA LEU A 309 -13.21 5.11 -5.82
C LEU A 309 -12.26 5.04 -4.63
N ALA A 310 -12.75 4.59 -3.47
CA ALA A 310 -11.95 4.42 -2.26
C ALA A 310 -12.09 2.98 -1.70
N PRO A 311 -11.06 2.12 -1.83
CA PRO A 311 -9.83 2.31 -2.61
C PRO A 311 -10.06 2.12 -4.13
N PRO A 312 -9.21 2.64 -5.04
CA PRO A 312 -9.23 2.26 -6.46
C PRO A 312 -8.86 0.78 -6.66
N PRO A 313 -9.22 0.15 -7.80
CA PRO A 313 -8.77 -1.21 -8.11
C PRO A 313 -7.25 -1.28 -8.32
N MET A 314 -6.64 -2.40 -7.93
CA MET A 314 -5.20 -2.61 -8.10
C MET A 314 -4.88 -3.20 -9.46
N ILE A 315 -5.49 -4.33 -9.84
CA ILE A 315 -5.21 -4.92 -11.15
C ILE A 315 -6.32 -4.55 -12.11
N GLN A 316 -5.96 -4.00 -13.25
CA GLN A 316 -6.84 -3.88 -14.41
C GLN A 316 -6.47 -4.96 -15.42
N VAL A 317 -7.48 -5.58 -16.01
CA VAL A 317 -7.35 -6.64 -17.02
C VAL A 317 -8.08 -6.16 -18.27
N LEU A 318 -7.40 -6.12 -19.42
CA LEU A 318 -7.98 -5.75 -20.71
C LEU A 318 -7.68 -6.84 -21.75
N HIS A 319 -8.73 -7.53 -22.20
CA HIS A 319 -8.66 -8.57 -23.21
C HIS A 319 -9.03 -8.00 -24.59
N CYS A 320 -8.14 -8.15 -25.57
CA CYS A 320 -8.36 -7.74 -26.94
C CYS A 320 -9.17 -8.79 -27.71
N MET A 321 -10.45 -8.46 -27.94
CA MET A 321 -11.39 -9.32 -28.64
C MET A 321 -11.31 -9.12 -30.15
N ASP A 322 -11.18 -7.86 -30.59
CA ASP A 322 -10.99 -7.49 -32.00
C ASP A 322 -10.02 -6.30 -32.07
N ASN A 323 -9.06 -6.33 -33.00
CA ASN A 323 -8.26 -5.14 -33.34
C ASN A 323 -7.81 -5.15 -34.80
N SER A 324 -8.58 -4.50 -35.66
CA SER A 324 -8.25 -4.29 -37.08
C SER A 324 -8.20 -2.81 -37.49
N CYS A 325 -8.33 -1.87 -36.55
CA CYS A 325 -8.25 -0.43 -36.84
C CYS A 325 -6.80 0.06 -36.98
N GLU A 326 -6.56 1.09 -37.79
CA GLU A 326 -5.30 1.85 -37.78
C GLU A 326 -5.20 2.72 -36.50
N GLY A 327 -3.99 2.86 -35.96
CA GLY A 327 -3.76 3.52 -34.66
C GLY A 327 -4.22 2.69 -33.47
N GLY A 328 -4.53 3.37 -32.36
CA GLY A 328 -5.13 2.77 -31.16
C GLY A 328 -4.19 1.93 -30.32
N GLU A 329 -2.88 2.12 -30.48
CA GLU A 329 -1.84 1.50 -29.67
C GLU A 329 -2.06 1.84 -28.20
N SER A 330 -1.91 0.84 -27.33
CA SER A 330 -1.91 1.02 -25.89
C SER A 330 -0.61 1.69 -25.46
N LEU A 331 -0.71 2.65 -24.56
CA LEU A 331 0.41 3.38 -23.98
C LEU A 331 0.54 2.98 -22.51
N PHE A 332 1.77 2.76 -22.03
CA PHE A 332 2.04 2.45 -20.63
C PHE A 332 3.27 3.22 -20.13
N SER A 333 3.23 3.69 -18.88
CA SER A 333 4.35 4.39 -18.23
C SER A 333 4.43 4.02 -16.75
N ASP A 334 5.64 3.81 -16.23
CA ASP A 334 5.87 3.43 -14.82
C ASP A 334 5.79 4.67 -13.90
N GLY A 335 4.60 4.89 -13.34
CA GLY A 335 4.35 6.04 -12.47
C GLY A 335 5.13 5.98 -11.17
N GLU A 336 5.34 4.79 -10.60
CA GLU A 336 6.16 4.66 -9.39
C GLU A 336 7.63 4.98 -9.66
N ARG A 337 8.16 4.66 -10.87
CA ARG A 337 9.53 5.06 -11.25
C ARG A 337 9.69 6.58 -11.20
N VAL A 338 8.81 7.31 -11.86
CA VAL A 338 8.84 8.79 -11.88
C VAL A 338 8.59 9.36 -10.50
N GLY A 339 7.63 8.80 -9.75
CA GLY A 339 7.35 9.22 -8.38
C GLY A 339 8.57 9.08 -7.46
N ARG A 340 9.33 7.98 -7.58
CA ARG A 340 10.58 7.77 -6.82
C ARG A 340 11.71 8.68 -7.24
N LEU A 341 11.84 9.01 -8.53
CA LEU A 341 12.79 10.00 -9.02
C LEU A 341 12.49 11.39 -8.44
N LEU A 342 11.21 11.76 -8.28
CA LEU A 342 10.83 13.07 -7.73
C LEU A 342 10.81 13.12 -6.20
N TRP A 343 10.63 11.97 -5.54
CA TRP A 343 10.44 11.90 -4.10
C TRP A 343 11.50 12.61 -3.24
N PRO A 344 12.81 12.57 -3.56
CA PRO A 344 13.84 13.31 -2.81
C PRO A 344 13.58 14.81 -2.73
N PHE A 345 13.01 15.39 -3.79
CA PHE A 345 12.66 16.79 -3.85
C PHE A 345 11.36 17.09 -3.10
N VAL A 346 10.47 16.11 -2.93
CA VAL A 346 9.14 16.29 -2.31
C VAL A 346 9.17 16.09 -0.79
N ARG A 347 10.16 15.34 -0.27
CA ARG A 347 10.28 15.00 1.16
C ARG A 347 10.36 16.23 2.09
N GLY A 348 10.80 17.39 1.59
CA GLY A 348 10.84 18.65 2.33
C GLY A 348 9.47 19.28 2.66
N GLY A 349 8.37 18.72 2.14
CA GLY A 349 7.01 19.26 2.31
C GLY A 349 6.90 20.69 1.80
N ARG A 350 6.11 21.54 2.48
CA ARG A 350 5.88 22.97 2.17
C ARG A 350 7.13 23.82 1.92
N LYS A 351 8.30 23.40 2.41
CA LYS A 351 9.57 24.10 2.19
C LYS A 351 10.20 23.78 0.84
N SER A 352 9.73 22.72 0.17
CA SER A 352 10.10 22.38 -1.18
C SER A 352 8.98 22.76 -2.14
N ARG A 353 9.34 23.33 -3.29
CA ARG A 353 8.38 23.65 -4.35
C ARG A 353 7.74 22.41 -4.96
N MET A 354 8.48 21.30 -4.99
CA MET A 354 7.93 20.00 -5.38
C MET A 354 7.04 19.37 -4.29
N GLY A 355 7.07 19.90 -3.06
CA GLY A 355 6.26 19.43 -1.93
C GLY A 355 4.76 19.43 -2.19
N VAL A 356 4.28 20.35 -3.02
CA VAL A 356 2.87 20.47 -3.42
C VAL A 356 2.34 19.22 -4.11
N LEU A 357 3.19 18.40 -4.74
CA LEU A 357 2.77 17.12 -5.34
C LEU A 357 2.32 16.08 -4.31
N ALA A 358 2.79 16.18 -3.06
CA ALA A 358 2.37 15.30 -1.97
C ALA A 358 1.30 15.91 -1.07
N GLU A 359 1.12 17.23 -1.11
CA GLU A 359 0.22 17.96 -0.22
C GLU A 359 -1.11 18.31 -0.88
N HIS A 360 -1.09 18.67 -2.17
CA HIS A 360 -2.28 19.08 -2.88
C HIS A 360 -3.15 17.86 -3.23
N ALA A 361 -4.33 17.78 -2.62
CA ALA A 361 -5.26 16.68 -2.84
C ALA A 361 -6.12 16.98 -4.09
N VAL A 362 -5.75 16.37 -5.23
CA VAL A 362 -6.47 16.55 -6.50
C VAL A 362 -7.81 15.81 -6.43
N PRO A 363 -8.96 16.47 -6.66
CA PRO A 363 -10.24 15.81 -6.71
C PRO A 363 -10.37 14.98 -7.99
N TYR A 364 -10.89 13.76 -7.85
CA TYR A 364 -11.33 12.90 -8.94
C TYR A 364 -12.82 12.63 -8.77
N GLN A 365 -13.58 12.66 -9.86
CA GLN A 365 -15.04 12.56 -9.79
C GLN A 365 -15.64 11.76 -10.95
N TYR A 366 -16.71 11.02 -10.64
CA TYR A 366 -17.65 10.48 -11.61
C TYR A 366 -19.07 10.89 -11.18
N ASP A 367 -19.82 11.55 -12.06
CA ASP A 367 -21.18 12.04 -11.77
C ASP A 367 -22.07 11.88 -13.01
N LYS A 368 -22.46 10.64 -13.32
CA LYS A 368 -23.29 10.29 -14.49
C LYS A 368 -24.19 9.09 -14.18
N HIS A 369 -25.29 8.96 -14.91
CA HIS A 369 -26.20 7.81 -14.87
C HIS A 369 -26.73 7.43 -13.46
N GLY A 370 -26.91 8.42 -12.58
CA GLY A 370 -27.39 8.19 -11.22
C GLY A 370 -26.31 7.71 -10.25
N TYR A 371 -25.05 7.69 -10.67
CA TYR A 371 -23.90 7.40 -9.80
C TYR A 371 -23.09 8.66 -9.54
N TYR A 372 -22.71 8.86 -8.28
CA TYR A 372 -21.80 9.91 -7.85
C TYR A 372 -20.68 9.31 -7.01
N TYR A 373 -19.44 9.46 -7.47
CA TYR A 373 -18.22 9.05 -6.78
C TYR A 373 -17.23 10.21 -6.77
N ARG A 374 -16.59 10.42 -5.63
CA ARG A 374 -15.57 11.45 -5.45
C ARG A 374 -14.48 10.94 -4.50
N ALA A 375 -13.23 11.20 -4.84
CA ALA A 375 -12.10 11.01 -3.94
C ALA A 375 -11.01 12.03 -4.26
N GLU A 376 -10.28 12.48 -3.25
CA GLU A 376 -9.16 13.39 -3.40
C GLU A 376 -7.84 12.64 -3.18
N ARG A 377 -6.85 12.89 -4.05
CA ARG A 377 -5.56 12.21 -3.98
C ARG A 377 -4.43 13.13 -4.41
N SER A 378 -3.36 13.16 -3.61
CA SER A 378 -2.11 13.80 -4.03
C SER A 378 -1.43 12.99 -5.13
N VAL A 379 -0.74 13.69 -6.04
CA VAL A 379 -0.01 13.05 -7.15
C VAL A 379 1.03 12.06 -6.63
N LEU A 380 1.76 12.43 -5.59
CA LEU A 380 2.73 11.58 -4.91
C LEU A 380 2.22 11.27 -3.50
N ARG A 381 1.77 10.04 -3.28
CA ARG A 381 1.24 9.64 -1.97
C ARG A 381 2.36 9.52 -0.95
N ARG A 382 2.14 10.11 0.23
CA ARG A 382 2.99 9.92 1.42
C ARG A 382 2.39 8.84 2.31
N GLU A 383 3.22 7.92 2.79
CA GLU A 383 2.85 6.95 3.82
C GLU A 383 2.90 7.57 5.23
N ALA A 384 2.30 6.89 6.21
CA ALA A 384 2.27 7.38 7.60
C ALA A 384 3.66 7.58 8.24
N ASP A 385 4.66 6.82 7.80
CA ASP A 385 6.06 6.96 8.22
C ASP A 385 6.84 8.04 7.45
N GLY A 386 6.16 8.75 6.54
CA GLY A 386 6.74 9.79 5.71
C GLY A 386 7.46 9.28 4.47
N SER A 387 7.45 7.96 4.19
CA SER A 387 8.01 7.36 2.98
C SER A 387 7.09 7.51 1.76
N PHE A 388 7.59 7.15 0.58
CA PHE A 388 6.84 7.19 -0.68
C PHE A 388 5.83 6.05 -0.76
N GLY A 389 4.56 6.37 -1.00
CA GLY A 389 3.46 5.41 -1.08
C GLY A 389 2.94 5.11 -2.48
N GLY A 390 3.47 5.74 -3.53
CA GLY A 390 3.00 5.55 -4.91
C GLY A 390 2.40 6.81 -5.51
N VAL A 391 1.68 6.65 -6.62
CA VAL A 391 1.19 7.77 -7.44
C VAL A 391 -0.30 7.71 -7.74
N TYR A 392 -0.89 8.89 -7.92
CA TYR A 392 -2.22 9.07 -8.49
C TYR A 392 -2.22 10.15 -9.57
N TRP A 393 -2.50 9.75 -10.80
CA TRP A 393 -2.58 10.67 -11.93
C TRP A 393 -3.67 10.25 -12.89
N SER A 394 -4.70 11.07 -13.03
CA SER A 394 -5.80 10.80 -13.96
C SER A 394 -6.50 12.08 -14.47
N PRO A 395 -5.80 12.95 -15.23
CA PRO A 395 -6.37 14.19 -15.74
C PRO A 395 -7.75 14.06 -16.40
N PRO A 396 -8.05 13.01 -17.21
CA PRO A 396 -9.38 12.85 -17.82
C PRO A 396 -10.54 12.68 -16.82
N PHE A 397 -10.25 12.35 -15.56
CA PHE A 397 -11.22 12.08 -14.50
C PHE A 397 -11.10 13.04 -13.32
N GLN A 398 -10.37 14.15 -13.47
CA GLN A 398 -10.30 15.20 -12.46
C GLN A 398 -11.69 15.80 -12.24
N GLY A 399 -12.06 15.93 -10.97
CA GLY A 399 -13.33 16.47 -10.52
C GLY A 399 -13.28 17.99 -10.35
N ARG A 400 -14.41 18.54 -9.88
CA ARG A 400 -14.46 19.96 -9.53
C ARG A 400 -13.81 20.16 -8.16
N TYR A 401 -13.08 21.26 -8.01
CA TYR A 401 -12.70 21.77 -6.70
C TYR A 401 -13.98 22.30 -6.03
N GLU A 402 -14.35 21.71 -4.91
CA GLU A 402 -15.49 22.18 -4.12
C GLU A 402 -15.01 23.36 -3.27
N GLN A 403 -15.78 24.45 -3.27
CA GLN A 403 -15.54 25.56 -2.36
C GLN A 403 -15.85 25.08 -0.93
N GLN A 404 -14.89 25.16 -0.01
CA GLN A 404 -15.13 24.83 1.39
C GLN A 404 -15.83 26.01 2.07
N GLU A 405 -17.10 25.86 2.46
CA GLU A 405 -17.87 26.89 3.20
C GLU A 405 -17.53 26.98 4.71
N TYR A 406 -16.41 26.40 5.16
CA TYR A 406 -16.08 26.38 6.59
C TYR A 406 -15.47 27.71 7.05
N GLY A 407 -16.31 28.61 7.56
CA GLY A 407 -15.86 29.76 8.37
C GLY A 407 -16.06 31.15 7.76
N GLY A 408 -16.72 31.27 6.61
CA GLY A 408 -17.11 32.57 6.03
C GLY A 408 -16.01 33.30 5.24
N GLU A 409 -14.83 32.69 5.09
CA GLU A 409 -13.81 33.14 4.12
C GLU A 409 -13.72 32.09 3.00
N GLU A 410 -14.13 32.48 1.81
CA GLU A 410 -14.00 31.68 0.59
C GLU A 410 -12.53 31.72 0.14
N GLU A 411 -11.73 30.70 0.46
CA GLU A 411 -10.39 30.56 -0.12
C GLU A 411 -10.47 29.63 -1.33
N GLU A 412 -10.36 30.21 -2.53
CA GLU A 412 -10.23 29.44 -3.77
C GLU A 412 -8.91 28.66 -3.77
N VAL A 413 -8.95 27.41 -4.22
CA VAL A 413 -7.75 26.58 -4.33
C VAL A 413 -6.82 27.15 -5.41
N ASP A 414 -5.71 27.77 -5.01
CA ASP A 414 -4.73 28.30 -5.95
C ASP A 414 -3.84 27.20 -6.55
N LEU A 415 -4.15 26.81 -7.79
CA LEU A 415 -3.38 25.83 -8.55
C LEU A 415 -2.07 26.37 -9.11
N LYS A 416 -1.80 27.69 -9.06
CA LYS A 416 -0.60 28.28 -9.67
C LYS A 416 0.68 27.67 -9.13
N ARG A 417 0.73 27.37 -7.83
CA ARG A 417 1.88 26.70 -7.21
C ARG A 417 1.98 25.22 -7.56
N TRP A 418 0.84 24.56 -7.78
CA TRP A 418 0.80 23.13 -8.09
C TRP A 418 1.16 22.83 -9.55
N ILE A 419 0.73 23.69 -10.49
CA ILE A 419 0.87 23.46 -11.94
C ILE A 419 2.33 23.24 -12.39
N PRO A 420 3.33 24.07 -12.02
CA PRO A 420 4.71 23.86 -12.42
C PRO A 420 5.26 22.51 -11.98
N ALA A 421 5.04 22.13 -10.72
CA ALA A 421 5.46 20.83 -10.21
C ALA A 421 4.72 19.68 -10.90
N ALA A 422 3.42 19.84 -11.18
CA ALA A 422 2.62 18.86 -11.91
C ALA A 422 3.09 18.67 -13.36
N ARG A 423 3.52 19.76 -14.03
CA ARG A 423 4.12 19.70 -15.38
C ARG A 423 5.42 18.92 -15.40
N VAL A 424 6.25 19.00 -14.35
CA VAL A 424 7.45 18.17 -14.24
C VAL A 424 7.07 16.69 -14.17
N PHE A 425 6.11 16.32 -13.32
CA PHE A 425 5.63 14.94 -13.24
C PHE A 425 5.05 14.46 -14.58
N GLU A 426 4.11 15.22 -15.16
CA GLU A 426 3.46 14.93 -16.44
C GLU A 426 4.48 14.78 -17.58
N GLY A 427 5.46 15.68 -17.65
CA GLY A 427 6.50 15.66 -18.67
C GLY A 427 7.46 14.48 -18.55
N LEU A 428 7.66 13.92 -17.34
CA LEU A 428 8.49 12.74 -17.12
C LEU A 428 7.74 11.44 -17.46
N ILE A 429 6.45 11.33 -17.11
CA ILE A 429 5.65 10.14 -17.45
C ILE A 429 5.33 10.03 -18.95
N ASN A 430 5.26 11.17 -19.66
CA ASN A 430 5.01 11.24 -21.11
C ASN A 430 6.29 11.36 -21.94
N ASP A 431 7.46 11.37 -21.32
CA ASP A 431 8.72 11.38 -22.05
C ASP A 431 8.78 10.16 -23.00
N PRO A 432 9.20 10.31 -24.27
CA PRO A 432 9.20 9.21 -25.22
C PRO A 432 10.01 7.99 -24.75
N GLY A 433 11.04 8.21 -23.93
CA GLY A 433 11.81 7.15 -23.31
C GLY A 433 11.05 6.43 -22.19
N ALA A 434 10.04 7.03 -21.56
CA ALA A 434 9.22 6.41 -20.51
C ALA A 434 8.05 5.60 -21.06
N VAL A 435 7.51 5.98 -22.22
CA VAL A 435 6.27 5.41 -22.75
C VAL A 435 6.52 4.14 -23.55
N TYR A 436 6.10 3.00 -23.02
CA TYR A 436 5.97 1.77 -23.78
C TYR A 436 4.69 1.79 -24.60
N GLN A 437 4.83 1.71 -25.92
CA GLN A 437 3.71 1.71 -26.87
C GLN A 437 3.57 0.32 -27.50
N TYR A 438 2.35 -0.23 -27.50
CA TYR A 438 2.10 -1.56 -28.04
C TYR A 438 0.72 -1.72 -28.66
N LYS A 439 0.66 -2.31 -29.86
CA LYS A 439 -0.59 -2.64 -30.54
C LYS A 439 -1.00 -4.07 -30.23
N MET A 440 -1.97 -4.22 -29.32
CA MET A 440 -2.50 -5.52 -28.92
C MET A 440 -3.17 -6.24 -30.09
N GLN A 441 -2.84 -7.53 -30.27
CA GLN A 441 -3.50 -8.39 -31.25
C GLN A 441 -4.74 -9.05 -30.65
N GLU A 442 -5.63 -9.55 -31.51
CA GLU A 442 -6.73 -10.43 -31.06
C GLU A 442 -6.18 -11.62 -30.27
N GLY A 443 -6.83 -11.94 -29.14
CA GLY A 443 -6.41 -13.01 -28.25
C GLY A 443 -5.24 -12.65 -27.33
N GLU A 444 -4.78 -11.40 -27.32
CA GLU A 444 -3.90 -10.87 -26.28
C GLU A 444 -4.71 -10.22 -25.15
N CYS A 445 -4.29 -10.46 -23.91
CA CYS A 445 -4.87 -9.83 -22.72
C CYS A 445 -3.76 -9.22 -21.87
N VAL A 446 -3.87 -7.93 -21.55
CA VAL A 446 -2.92 -7.26 -20.66
C VAL A 446 -3.48 -7.20 -19.25
N LEU A 447 -2.65 -7.52 -18.27
CA LEU A 447 -2.91 -7.32 -16.85
C LEU A 447 -1.87 -6.33 -16.34
N PHE A 448 -2.30 -5.32 -15.57
CA PHE A 448 -1.37 -4.34 -15.01
C PHE A 448 -1.83 -3.81 -13.65
N ASP A 449 -0.86 -3.43 -12.81
CA ASP A 449 -1.05 -2.73 -11.54
C ASP A 449 -1.43 -1.28 -11.82
N ASN A 450 -2.73 -1.01 -11.86
CA ASN A 450 -3.36 0.30 -12.03
C ASN A 450 -2.98 1.31 -10.94
N LEU A 451 -2.38 0.88 -9.81
CA LEU A 451 -1.87 1.77 -8.77
C LEU A 451 -0.39 2.15 -8.99
N ARG A 452 0.26 1.59 -10.02
CA ARG A 452 1.66 1.85 -10.39
C ARG A 452 1.80 2.31 -11.84
N VAL A 453 1.24 1.54 -12.77
CA VAL A 453 1.37 1.73 -14.21
C VAL A 453 0.26 2.63 -14.70
N LEU A 454 0.63 3.79 -15.24
CA LEU A 454 -0.31 4.61 -15.99
C LEU A 454 -0.52 3.99 -17.36
N HIS A 455 -1.73 4.13 -17.87
CA HIS A 455 -2.10 3.62 -19.19
C HIS A 455 -2.87 4.65 -19.99
N GLY A 456 -2.82 4.51 -21.31
CA GLY A 456 -3.51 5.39 -22.25
C GLY A 456 -3.63 4.72 -23.61
N ARG A 457 -4.03 5.48 -24.62
CA ARG A 457 -4.02 5.03 -26.01
C ARG A 457 -3.87 6.16 -27.00
N ASN A 458 -3.31 5.84 -28.15
CA ASN A 458 -3.41 6.72 -29.32
C ASN A 458 -4.84 6.79 -29.87
N ALA A 459 -5.10 7.84 -30.65
CA ALA A 459 -6.31 7.91 -31.47
C ALA A 459 -6.34 6.78 -32.50
N PHE A 460 -7.54 6.41 -32.95
CA PHE A 460 -7.74 5.39 -33.98
C PHE A 460 -8.93 5.73 -34.87
N ASP A 461 -8.94 5.15 -36.08
CA ASP A 461 -10.05 5.31 -37.01
C ASP A 461 -10.94 4.07 -37.02
N ALA A 462 -12.07 4.16 -36.31
CA ALA A 462 -13.11 3.14 -36.31
C ALA A 462 -14.24 3.42 -37.32
N ALA A 463 -14.30 4.63 -37.89
CA ALA A 463 -15.48 5.11 -38.60
C ALA A 463 -15.33 5.09 -40.13
N HIS A 464 -14.13 5.33 -40.68
CA HIS A 464 -13.98 5.56 -42.12
C HIS A 464 -13.45 4.36 -42.92
N ARG A 465 -12.84 3.36 -42.27
CA ARG A 465 -12.19 2.22 -42.96
C ARG A 465 -12.74 0.82 -42.61
N GLY A 466 -13.83 0.72 -41.84
CA GLY A 466 -14.48 -0.56 -41.54
C GLY A 466 -13.70 -1.48 -40.58
N GLY A 467 -12.72 -0.96 -39.82
CA GLY A 467 -12.00 -1.70 -38.79
C GLY A 467 -12.79 -1.84 -37.48
N SER A 468 -12.60 -2.94 -36.75
CA SER A 468 -13.18 -3.18 -35.43
C SER A 468 -12.11 -3.02 -34.35
N ARG A 469 -12.47 -2.37 -33.24
CA ARG A 469 -11.67 -2.35 -32.01
C ARG A 469 -12.58 -2.66 -30.83
N TRP A 470 -12.33 -3.80 -30.19
CA TRP A 470 -13.08 -4.24 -29.02
C TRP A 470 -12.13 -4.78 -27.98
N LEU A 471 -12.04 -4.09 -26.84
CA LEU A 471 -11.44 -4.63 -25.63
C LEU A 471 -12.54 -4.93 -24.62
N ARG A 472 -12.39 -5.99 -23.83
CA ARG A 472 -13.23 -6.26 -22.66
C ARG A 472 -12.39 -6.11 -21.40
N GLY A 473 -12.91 -5.37 -20.43
CA GLY A 473 -12.19 -4.99 -19.22
C GLY A 473 -12.82 -5.46 -17.92
N GLY A 474 -11.99 -5.62 -16.89
CA GLY A 474 -12.39 -5.98 -15.54
C GLY A 474 -11.29 -5.67 -14.52
N TYR A 475 -11.61 -5.78 -13.23
CA TYR A 475 -10.71 -5.34 -12.15
C TYR A 475 -10.56 -6.38 -11.04
N ILE A 476 -9.44 -6.30 -10.31
CA ILE A 476 -9.17 -7.04 -9.07
C ILE A 476 -8.83 -6.02 -7.96
N ALA A 477 -9.39 -6.23 -6.77
CA ALA A 477 -9.05 -5.44 -5.59
C ALA A 477 -7.63 -5.74 -5.09
N ALA A 478 -7.02 -4.78 -4.39
CA ALA A 478 -5.65 -4.93 -3.89
C ALA A 478 -5.55 -6.08 -2.88
N GLU A 479 -6.50 -6.15 -1.95
CA GLU A 479 -6.58 -7.15 -0.91
C GLU A 479 -6.69 -8.57 -1.46
N ASP A 480 -7.46 -8.79 -2.52
CA ASP A 480 -7.64 -10.11 -3.13
C ASP A 480 -6.38 -10.54 -3.89
N PHE A 481 -5.81 -9.64 -4.70
CA PHE A 481 -4.56 -9.93 -5.42
C PHE A 481 -3.41 -10.22 -4.45
N LEU A 482 -3.20 -9.35 -3.45
CA LEU A 482 -2.14 -9.50 -2.46
C LEU A 482 -2.36 -10.72 -1.56
N SER A 483 -3.62 -11.10 -1.30
CA SER A 483 -3.94 -12.34 -0.59
C SER A 483 -3.48 -13.56 -1.39
N ARG A 484 -3.79 -13.62 -2.70
CA ARG A 484 -3.31 -14.71 -3.56
C ARG A 484 -1.78 -14.72 -3.67
N ALA A 485 -1.17 -13.56 -3.91
CA ALA A 485 0.27 -13.43 -4.06
C ALA A 485 1.06 -13.81 -2.79
N ALA A 486 0.45 -13.72 -1.60
CA ALA A 486 1.04 -14.20 -0.34
C ALA A 486 1.44 -15.69 -0.38
N TYR A 487 0.86 -16.47 -1.29
CA TYR A 487 1.13 -17.90 -1.47
C TYR A 487 2.17 -18.21 -2.55
N ILE A 488 2.84 -17.19 -3.14
CA ILE A 488 3.95 -17.42 -4.07
C ILE A 488 5.02 -18.30 -3.40
N PRO A 489 5.37 -19.46 -3.99
CA PRO A 489 6.42 -20.32 -3.48
C PRO A 489 7.77 -19.58 -3.38
N GLY A 490 8.54 -19.85 -2.32
CA GLY A 490 9.84 -19.21 -2.08
C GLY A 490 10.79 -19.38 -3.27
N GLU A 491 10.96 -20.63 -3.72
CA GLU A 491 11.79 -20.98 -4.89
C GLU A 491 11.43 -20.17 -6.15
N ARG A 492 10.13 -19.96 -6.40
CA ARG A 492 9.65 -19.18 -7.55
C ARG A 492 9.99 -17.71 -7.39
N ALA A 493 9.79 -17.14 -6.21
CA ALA A 493 10.17 -15.75 -5.96
C ALA A 493 11.68 -15.53 -6.15
N ASP A 494 12.50 -16.47 -5.68
CA ASP A 494 13.96 -16.39 -5.78
C ASP A 494 14.47 -16.58 -7.23
N GLU A 495 13.86 -17.48 -8.01
CA GLU A 495 14.15 -17.66 -9.45
C GLU A 495 14.00 -16.34 -10.22
N HIS A 496 12.94 -15.58 -9.95
CA HIS A 496 12.66 -14.30 -10.63
C HIS A 496 13.46 -13.13 -10.07
N ARG A 497 13.70 -13.10 -8.75
CA ARG A 497 14.53 -12.05 -8.13
C ARG A 497 15.99 -12.16 -8.56
N GLY A 498 16.50 -13.38 -8.74
CA GLY A 498 17.91 -13.67 -8.92
C GLY A 498 18.65 -13.82 -7.59
N LYS A 499 19.92 -14.25 -7.66
CA LYS A 499 20.80 -14.41 -6.49
C LYS A 499 21.35 -13.04 -6.08
N GLY A 500 20.55 -12.27 -5.37
CA GLY A 500 20.91 -10.98 -4.80
C GLY A 500 20.18 -10.71 -3.49
N ASP A 501 20.54 -9.60 -2.85
CA ASP A 501 19.90 -9.14 -1.62
C ASP A 501 18.39 -8.90 -1.83
N LEU A 502 17.65 -8.90 -0.73
CA LEU A 502 16.22 -8.57 -0.78
C LEU A 502 16.03 -7.14 -1.27
N TRP A 503 14.98 -6.95 -2.07
CA TRP A 503 14.66 -5.62 -2.56
C TRP A 503 14.24 -4.70 -1.41
N THR A 504 14.73 -3.46 -1.44
CA THR A 504 14.36 -2.40 -0.50
C THR A 504 13.94 -1.13 -1.25
N PRO A 505 13.01 -0.34 -0.69
CA PRO A 505 12.67 0.96 -1.27
C PRO A 505 13.87 1.90 -1.40
N GLU A 506 14.78 1.89 -0.43
CA GLU A 506 15.97 2.75 -0.40
C GLU A 506 16.96 2.37 -1.49
N GLY A 507 17.25 1.08 -1.65
CA GLY A 507 18.13 0.59 -2.72
C GLY A 507 17.57 0.95 -4.09
N ALA A 508 16.26 0.80 -4.29
CA ALA A 508 15.63 1.20 -5.54
C ALA A 508 15.70 2.71 -5.82
N GLU A 509 15.53 3.55 -4.79
CA GLU A 509 15.71 4.98 -4.95
C GLU A 509 17.16 5.35 -5.28
N GLU A 510 18.14 4.66 -4.68
CA GLU A 510 19.56 4.87 -4.96
C GLU A 510 19.92 4.46 -6.40
N GLU A 511 19.48 3.29 -6.85
CA GLU A 511 19.64 2.82 -8.23
C GLU A 511 19.09 3.84 -9.24
N LEU A 512 17.90 4.38 -9.00
CA LEU A 512 17.28 5.39 -9.87
C LEU A 512 18.07 6.71 -9.91
N ARG A 513 18.72 7.10 -8.81
CA ARG A 513 19.55 8.34 -8.75
C ARG A 513 20.87 8.21 -9.50
N VAL A 514 21.36 6.99 -9.68
CA VAL A 514 22.59 6.74 -10.46
C VAL A 514 22.27 6.57 -11.95
N GLY A 515 20.99 6.37 -12.31
CA GLY A 515 20.56 6.19 -13.70
C GLY A 515 20.54 7.46 -14.55
N ASP A 516 20.48 7.26 -15.87
CA ASP A 516 20.63 8.30 -16.90
C ASP A 516 19.56 9.41 -16.87
N TRP A 517 18.41 9.16 -16.23
CA TRP A 517 17.33 10.13 -16.11
C TRP A 517 17.54 11.14 -14.99
N TRP A 518 18.39 10.81 -14.01
CA TRP A 518 18.56 11.65 -12.82
C TRP A 518 19.04 13.08 -13.13
N PRO A 519 20.01 13.32 -14.03
CA PRO A 519 20.42 14.68 -14.40
C PRO A 519 19.28 15.50 -15.00
N ASP A 520 18.44 14.90 -15.85
CA ASP A 520 17.30 15.59 -16.45
C ASP A 520 16.22 15.92 -15.41
N VAL A 521 15.94 15.00 -14.49
CA VAL A 521 15.02 15.23 -13.37
C VAL A 521 15.50 16.41 -12.52
N VAL A 522 16.79 16.44 -12.14
CA VAL A 522 17.38 17.54 -11.35
C VAL A 522 17.24 18.87 -12.10
N ARG A 523 17.52 18.89 -13.40
CA ARG A 523 17.37 20.09 -14.25
C ARG A 523 15.93 20.61 -14.24
N ARG A 524 14.95 19.76 -14.52
CA ARG A 524 13.51 20.15 -14.55
C ARG A 524 13.01 20.64 -13.19
N VAL A 525 13.49 20.07 -12.09
CA VAL A 525 13.14 20.54 -10.73
C VAL A 525 13.74 21.93 -10.47
N ARG A 526 15.00 22.16 -10.84
CA ARG A 526 15.65 23.48 -10.68
C ARG A 526 14.95 24.58 -11.47
N GLU A 527 14.48 24.28 -12.69
CA GLU A 527 13.72 25.23 -13.51
C GLU A 527 12.42 25.69 -12.81
N VAL A 528 11.79 24.84 -12.00
CA VAL A 528 10.64 25.22 -11.18
C VAL A 528 11.06 26.15 -10.03
N ASP A 529 12.24 25.92 -9.45
CA ASP A 529 12.79 26.79 -8.40
C ASP A 529 13.19 28.18 -8.94
N GLU A 530 13.79 28.25 -10.13
CA GLU A 530 14.24 29.51 -10.73
C GLU A 530 13.08 30.36 -11.30
N ALA A 531 12.04 29.73 -11.86
CA ALA A 531 10.96 30.44 -12.54
C ALA A 531 10.12 31.36 -11.63
N ASP A 532 9.87 31.01 -10.36
CA ASP A 532 9.14 31.93 -9.46
C ASP A 532 10.04 32.99 -8.80
N GLU A 533 11.37 32.79 -8.72
CA GLU A 533 12.26 33.86 -8.24
C GLU A 533 12.23 35.08 -9.17
N ALA A 534 12.02 34.85 -10.47
CA ALA A 534 11.82 35.91 -11.46
C ALA A 534 10.43 36.57 -11.42
N VAL A 535 9.48 36.04 -10.64
CA VAL A 535 8.11 36.57 -10.48
C VAL A 535 7.95 37.32 -9.16
N GLU A 536 8.79 37.04 -8.15
CA GLU A 536 8.81 37.75 -6.85
C GLU A 536 9.72 39.01 -6.84
N VAL A 537 10.51 39.26 -7.90
CA VAL A 537 11.30 40.48 -8.14
C VAL A 537 10.57 41.39 -9.12
#